data_AF-A0A963Z7S9-F1
#
_entry.id   AF-A0A963Z7S9-F1
#
_cell.length_a   1.000
_cell.length_b   1.000
_cell.length_c   1.000
_cell.angle_alpha   90.00
_cell.angle_beta   90.00
_cell.angle_gamma   90.00
#
_symmetry.space_group_name_H-M   'P 1'
#
loop_
_entity.id
_entity.type
_entity.pdbx_description
1 polymer ?
#
loop_
_entity_poly.entity_id
_entity_poly.type
_entity_poly.pdbx_seq_one_letter_code
_entity_poly.pdbx_strand_id
1 'polypeptide(L)'
;MNNRDITRLSVRRIEERAPNIPLFCVPEAPTESLLPAGETLLDDATLSYVVAAQPAFDLLRQAAGQLAALLVLAAAGGRSAQDNPAFALACAERAKAGDLIGALPTARKGRHHHRHLRACNDALTAACAEAAVNLNRDDQRALALLREGLRQLHFAAAALPGFEVVAFGQSCCAAHASMATISRGKANG
;
A
#
# COMPACT_ATOMS: atom_id res chain seq x y z
N MET A 1 2.05 -53.33 -43.36
CA MET A 1 2.00 -52.91 -44.78
C MET A 1 2.15 -51.40 -44.90
N ASN A 2 2.47 -50.92 -46.10
CA ASN A 2 2.73 -49.53 -46.47
C ASN A 2 1.50 -48.88 -47.15
N ASN A 3 1.67 -47.67 -47.70
CA ASN A 3 0.80 -46.86 -48.58
C ASN A 3 -0.16 -45.87 -47.87
N ARG A 4 -0.02 -44.54 -48.09
CA ARG A 4 -0.20 -43.70 -49.32
C ARG A 4 -1.69 -43.38 -49.56
N ASP A 5 -2.15 -42.21 -50.01
CA ASP A 5 -1.51 -40.94 -50.46
C ASP A 5 -2.61 -39.82 -50.44
N ILE A 6 -2.34 -38.66 -51.08
CA ILE A 6 -3.28 -37.65 -51.62
C ILE A 6 -4.06 -36.81 -50.55
N THR A 7 -4.20 -35.47 -50.61
CA THR A 7 -4.18 -34.56 -51.78
C THR A 7 -3.68 -33.14 -51.45
N ARG A 8 -3.06 -32.49 -52.45
CA ARG A 8 -2.71 -31.06 -52.47
C ARG A 8 -3.97 -30.18 -52.47
N LEU A 9 -3.89 -28.95 -51.95
CA LEU A 9 -4.33 -27.77 -52.71
C LEU A 9 -3.75 -26.48 -52.13
N SER A 10 -3.36 -25.58 -53.04
CA SER A 10 -2.56 -24.38 -52.79
C SER A 10 -3.41 -23.12 -52.79
N VAL A 11 -3.10 -22.18 -51.90
CA VAL A 11 -3.53 -20.78 -52.01
C VAL A 11 -2.30 -19.86 -51.92
N ARG A 12 -2.06 -19.08 -52.98
CA ARG A 12 -1.10 -17.96 -53.03
C ARG A 12 -1.85 -16.62 -52.91
N ARG A 13 -1.09 -15.54 -52.68
CA ARG A 13 -1.42 -14.08 -52.60
C ARG A 13 -1.36 -13.63 -51.13
N ILE A 14 -0.25 -13.06 -50.61
CA ILE A 14 0.55 -11.87 -50.99
C ILE A 14 -0.30 -10.60 -51.01
N GLU A 15 0.21 -9.53 -50.36
CA GLU A 15 -0.41 -8.19 -50.16
C GLU A 15 -1.52 -8.22 -49.10
N GLU A 16 -1.63 -7.34 -48.10
CA GLU A 16 -0.83 -6.15 -47.67
C GLU A 16 -0.58 -6.26 -46.13
N ARG A 17 0.04 -5.35 -45.35
CA ARG A 17 0.55 -3.98 -45.51
C ARG A 17 1.87 -3.81 -44.69
N ALA A 18 2.47 -2.62 -44.70
CA ALA A 18 3.79 -2.34 -44.11
C ALA A 18 3.82 -2.08 -42.58
N PRO A 19 4.98 -2.27 -41.92
CA PRO A 19 5.25 -1.73 -40.59
C PRO A 19 5.44 -0.21 -40.67
N ASN A 20 4.90 0.54 -39.70
CA ASN A 20 5.07 1.99 -39.68
C ASN A 20 5.15 2.54 -38.25
N ILE A 21 6.38 2.61 -37.72
CA ILE A 21 6.72 3.51 -36.59
C ILE A 21 7.91 4.35 -37.05
N PRO A 22 7.67 5.49 -37.73
CA PRO A 22 8.71 6.47 -37.99
C PRO A 22 8.87 7.39 -36.76
N LEU A 23 10.11 7.83 -36.56
CA LEU A 23 10.56 8.94 -35.72
C LEU A 23 9.46 9.73 -34.98
N PHE A 24 9.49 9.69 -33.65
CA PHE A 24 8.90 10.78 -32.88
C PHE A 24 9.77 12.03 -33.08
N CYS A 25 9.34 12.87 -34.02
CA CYS A 25 9.87 14.20 -34.21
C CYS A 25 9.73 14.99 -32.90
N VAL A 26 10.73 15.78 -32.54
CA VAL A 26 10.64 16.75 -31.43
C VAL A 26 10.30 18.12 -32.02
N PRO A 27 9.05 18.60 -31.90
CA PRO A 27 8.74 20.01 -32.08
C PRO A 27 9.01 20.76 -30.77
N GLU A 28 10.12 21.48 -30.77
CA GLU A 28 10.35 22.80 -30.18
C GLU A 28 9.18 23.40 -29.35
N ALA A 29 9.43 23.64 -28.06
CA ALA A 29 8.70 24.64 -27.28
C ALA A 29 9.10 26.05 -27.78
N PRO A 30 8.21 27.06 -27.86
CA PRO A 30 7.33 27.40 -26.74
C PRO A 30 5.90 27.88 -27.10
N THR A 31 4.94 27.45 -26.29
CA THR A 31 3.72 28.25 -26.06
C THR A 31 3.54 28.37 -24.56
N GLU A 32 3.45 29.60 -24.06
CA GLU A 32 3.04 29.89 -22.69
C GLU A 32 1.65 29.29 -22.47
N SER A 33 1.61 28.11 -21.83
CA SER A 33 0.37 27.60 -21.26
C SER A 33 0.03 28.53 -20.11
N LEU A 34 -0.88 29.48 -20.38
CA LEU A 34 -1.59 30.25 -19.38
C LEU A 34 -2.24 29.26 -18.41
N LEU A 35 -1.52 28.95 -17.33
CA LEU A 35 -2.07 28.27 -16.17
C LEU A 35 -3.27 29.12 -15.73
N PRO A 36 -4.51 28.61 -15.77
CA PRO A 36 -5.56 29.25 -15.01
C PRO A 36 -5.09 29.21 -13.55
N ALA A 37 -4.92 30.39 -12.95
CA ALA A 37 -4.47 30.56 -11.57
C ALA A 37 -5.54 30.11 -10.56
N GLY A 38 -5.88 28.82 -10.64
CA GLY A 38 -6.53 28.07 -9.58
C GLY A 38 -5.43 27.35 -8.80
N GLU A 39 -4.60 28.12 -8.09
CA GLU A 39 -3.68 27.53 -7.12
C GLU A 39 -4.49 26.67 -6.15
N THR A 40 -4.30 25.36 -6.22
CA THR A 40 -4.74 24.40 -5.19
C THR A 40 -3.84 24.49 -3.96
N LEU A 41 -3.45 25.71 -3.59
CA LEU A 41 -2.69 26.00 -2.39
C LEU A 41 -3.52 25.52 -1.20
N LEU A 42 -2.90 24.66 -0.39
CA LEU A 42 -3.42 24.37 0.94
C LEU A 42 -3.43 25.69 1.71
N ASP A 43 -4.57 26.07 2.28
CA ASP A 43 -4.59 27.22 3.18
C ASP A 43 -3.74 26.93 4.41
N ASP A 44 -3.20 27.97 5.05
CA ASP A 44 -2.29 27.86 6.20
C ASP A 44 -2.88 27.01 7.33
N ALA A 45 -4.21 27.04 7.51
CA ALA A 45 -4.92 26.21 8.48
C ALA A 45 -4.86 24.71 8.13
N THR A 46 -4.93 24.37 6.84
CA THR A 46 -4.78 22.99 6.34
C THR A 46 -3.32 22.55 6.36
N LEU A 47 -2.37 23.43 5.98
CA LEU A 47 -0.94 23.15 6.04
C LEU A 47 -0.48 22.91 7.49
N SER A 48 -0.90 23.78 8.42
CA SER A 48 -0.68 23.62 9.87
C SER A 48 -1.27 22.31 10.40
N TYR A 49 -2.48 21.94 9.97
CA TYR A 49 -3.08 20.65 10.30
C TYR A 49 -2.27 19.46 9.75
N VAL A 50 -1.77 19.51 8.51
CA VAL A 50 -0.94 18.44 7.92
C VAL A 50 0.33 18.23 8.75
N VAL A 51 1.06 19.32 9.04
CA VAL A 51 2.28 19.29 9.86
C VAL A 51 1.99 18.75 11.27
N ALA A 52 0.89 19.16 11.89
CA ALA A 52 0.49 18.68 13.22
C ALA A 52 0.07 17.20 13.22
N ALA A 53 -0.54 16.70 12.14
CA ALA A 53 -1.05 15.33 12.02
C ALA A 53 0.04 14.30 11.66
N GLN A 54 1.17 14.73 11.08
CA GLN A 54 2.27 13.84 10.66
C GLN A 54 2.74 12.86 11.76
N PRO A 55 3.03 13.29 13.01
CA PRO A 55 3.56 12.38 14.02
C PRO A 55 2.56 11.29 14.44
N ALA A 56 1.26 11.59 14.40
CA ALA A 56 0.22 10.60 14.67
C ALA A 56 0.08 9.58 13.53
N PHE A 57 0.13 10.04 12.27
CA PHE A 57 0.09 9.16 11.10
C PHE A 57 1.29 8.19 11.10
N ASP A 58 2.50 8.69 11.36
CA ASP A 58 3.70 7.85 11.39
C ASP A 58 3.69 6.81 12.52
N LEU A 59 3.17 7.16 13.71
CA LEU A 59 3.00 6.19 14.80
C LEU A 59 1.96 5.10 14.48
N LEU A 60 0.83 5.45 13.84
CA LEU A 60 -0.15 4.44 13.38
C LEU A 60 0.47 3.53 12.32
N ARG A 61 1.27 4.08 11.40
CA ARG A 61 1.99 3.32 10.37
C ARG A 61 3.01 2.35 10.97
N GLN A 62 3.76 2.78 11.99
CA GLN A 62 4.73 1.97 12.72
C GLN A 62 4.03 0.84 13.50
N ALA A 63 3.03 1.17 14.32
CA ALA A 63 2.26 0.19 15.09
C ALA A 63 1.58 -0.85 14.20
N ALA A 64 0.98 -0.44 13.08
CA ALA A 64 0.37 -1.37 12.12
C ALA A 64 1.42 -2.32 11.48
N GLY A 65 2.61 -1.80 11.14
CA GLY A 65 3.72 -2.61 10.62
C GLY A 65 4.26 -3.62 11.64
N GLN A 66 4.40 -3.21 12.89
CA GLN A 66 4.83 -4.08 14.00
C GLN A 66 3.79 -5.19 14.26
N LEU A 67 2.50 -4.85 14.35
CA LEU A 67 1.42 -5.84 14.49
C LEU A 67 1.37 -6.81 13.30
N ALA A 68 1.58 -6.34 12.06
CA ALA A 68 1.66 -7.20 10.89
C ALA A 68 2.81 -8.21 10.99
N ALA A 69 4.00 -7.76 11.40
CA ALA A 69 5.16 -8.63 11.57
C ALA A 69 4.94 -9.68 12.68
N LEU A 70 4.30 -9.30 13.78
CA LEU A 70 3.97 -10.20 14.89
C LEU A 70 2.93 -11.27 14.50
N LEU A 71 1.90 -10.91 13.75
CA LEU A 71 0.92 -11.86 13.21
C LEU A 71 1.57 -12.84 12.22
N VAL A 72 2.49 -12.38 11.37
CA VAL A 72 3.29 -13.26 10.49
C VAL A 72 4.19 -14.20 11.29
N LEU A 73 4.84 -13.72 12.35
CA LEU A 73 5.66 -14.55 13.24
C LEU A 73 4.82 -15.62 13.97
N ALA A 74 3.64 -15.25 14.46
CA ALA A 74 2.70 -16.19 15.08
C ALA A 74 2.22 -17.25 14.07
N ALA A 75 1.84 -16.85 12.86
CA ALA A 75 1.45 -17.76 11.77
C ALA A 75 2.59 -18.73 11.36
N ALA A 76 3.84 -18.28 11.44
CA ALA A 76 5.03 -19.12 11.22
C ALA A 76 5.29 -20.14 12.36
N GLY A 77 4.55 -20.09 13.47
CA GLY A 77 4.76 -20.94 14.64
C GLY A 77 5.81 -20.39 15.62
N GLY A 78 6.12 -19.10 15.53
CA GLY A 78 6.97 -18.41 16.51
C GLY A 78 6.33 -18.44 17.90
N ARG A 79 7.04 -19.02 18.88
CA ARG A 79 6.63 -18.98 20.29
C ARG A 79 6.75 -17.55 20.84
N SER A 80 5.89 -17.21 21.81
CA SER A 80 5.98 -15.95 22.55
C SER A 80 5.89 -14.67 21.70
N ALA A 81 5.02 -14.66 20.69
CA ALA A 81 4.71 -13.44 19.95
C ALA A 81 4.03 -12.36 20.83
N GLN A 82 3.31 -12.76 21.89
CA GLN A 82 2.72 -11.86 22.89
C GLN A 82 3.78 -11.28 23.85
N ASP A 83 4.72 -12.11 24.31
CA ASP A 83 5.82 -11.70 25.18
C ASP A 83 6.91 -10.92 24.42
N ASN A 84 6.79 -10.79 23.10
CA ASN A 84 7.73 -10.05 22.28
C ASN A 84 7.66 -8.55 22.62
N PRO A 85 8.79 -7.88 22.94
CA PRO A 85 8.78 -6.46 23.29
C PRO A 85 8.21 -5.56 22.19
N ALA A 86 8.23 -5.99 20.92
CA ALA A 86 7.60 -5.29 19.81
C ALA A 86 6.06 -5.22 19.93
N PHE A 87 5.41 -6.15 20.64
CA PHE A 87 3.97 -6.10 20.87
C PHE A 87 3.60 -4.96 21.83
N ALA A 88 4.30 -4.88 22.97
CA ALA A 88 4.13 -3.79 23.92
C ALA A 88 4.47 -2.42 23.29
N LEU A 89 5.51 -2.37 22.45
CA LEU A 89 5.87 -1.18 21.67
C LEU A 89 4.74 -0.75 20.73
N ALA A 90 4.19 -1.66 19.92
CA ALA A 90 3.10 -1.35 18.99
C ALA A 90 1.86 -0.82 19.72
N CYS A 91 1.50 -1.42 20.86
CA CYS A 91 0.38 -0.97 21.68
C CYS A 91 0.58 0.45 22.22
N ALA A 92 1.83 0.81 22.59
CA ALA A 92 2.21 2.11 23.13
C ALA A 92 2.34 3.19 22.05
N GLU A 93 2.93 2.87 20.89
CA GLU A 93 2.97 3.76 19.72
C GLU A 93 1.55 4.15 19.28
N ARG A 94 0.66 3.15 19.18
CA ARG A 94 -0.77 3.37 18.91
C ARG A 94 -1.45 4.20 20.01
N ALA A 95 -1.14 3.97 21.30
CA ALA A 95 -1.70 4.78 22.39
C ALA A 95 -1.38 6.28 22.19
N LYS A 96 -0.08 6.56 22.00
CA LYS A 96 0.46 7.90 21.77
C LYS A 96 -0.11 8.53 20.49
N ALA A 97 -0.35 7.74 19.44
CA ALA A 97 -1.03 8.22 18.24
C ALA A 97 -2.46 8.67 18.56
N GLY A 98 -3.22 7.90 19.34
CA GLY A 98 -4.56 8.27 19.82
C GLY A 98 -4.58 9.60 20.58
N ASP A 99 -3.63 9.80 21.50
CA ASP A 99 -3.48 11.06 22.26
C ASP A 99 -3.21 12.25 21.33
N LEU A 100 -2.29 12.07 20.38
CA LEU A 100 -1.95 13.11 19.39
C LEU A 100 -3.15 13.44 18.48
N ILE A 101 -3.90 12.43 18.01
CA ILE A 101 -5.13 12.62 17.21
C ILE A 101 -6.15 13.44 18.00
N GLY A 102 -6.34 13.13 19.28
CA GLY A 102 -7.24 13.87 20.18
C GLY A 102 -6.86 15.34 20.37
N ALA A 103 -5.58 15.66 20.25
CA ALA A 103 -5.04 17.02 20.36
C ALA A 103 -5.03 17.82 19.02
N LEU A 104 -5.39 17.22 17.88
CA LEU A 104 -5.27 17.89 16.58
C LEU A 104 -6.26 19.06 16.41
N PRO A 105 -5.83 20.21 15.85
CA PRO A 105 -6.72 21.32 15.53
C PRO A 105 -7.72 20.93 14.41
N THR A 106 -8.97 21.32 14.54
CA THR A 106 -10.05 20.86 13.63
C THR A 106 -10.21 21.72 12.36
N ALA A 107 -9.19 21.69 11.49
CA ALA A 107 -9.27 22.33 10.17
C ALA A 107 -10.42 21.77 9.32
N ARG A 108 -11.18 22.63 8.63
CA ARG A 108 -12.37 22.21 7.84
C ARG A 108 -12.03 21.21 6.74
N LYS A 109 -10.95 21.46 5.99
CA LYS A 109 -10.44 20.56 4.94
C LYS A 109 -9.83 19.27 5.55
N GLY A 110 -9.22 19.37 6.73
CA GLY A 110 -8.63 18.23 7.45
C GLY A 110 -9.62 17.23 8.06
N ARG A 111 -10.93 17.55 8.14
CA ARG A 111 -11.94 16.68 8.79
C ARG A 111 -12.05 15.26 8.21
N HIS A 112 -11.82 15.09 6.91
CA HIS A 112 -11.86 13.77 6.27
C HIS A 112 -10.66 12.91 6.71
N HIS A 113 -9.46 13.47 6.62
CA HIS A 113 -8.22 12.86 7.13
C HIS A 113 -8.35 12.49 8.62
N HIS A 114 -8.81 13.41 9.45
CA HIS A 114 -8.95 13.21 10.90
C HIS A 114 -9.88 12.02 11.23
N ARG A 115 -10.98 11.87 10.50
CA ARG A 115 -11.89 10.73 10.65
C ARG A 115 -11.19 9.40 10.36
N HIS A 116 -10.37 9.34 9.31
CA HIS A 116 -9.63 8.15 8.93
C HIS A 116 -8.48 7.82 9.89
N LEU A 117 -7.76 8.83 10.41
CA LEU A 117 -6.81 8.63 11.52
C LEU A 117 -7.49 8.01 12.75
N ARG A 118 -8.62 8.56 13.18
CA ARG A 118 -9.36 8.05 14.34
C ARG A 118 -9.87 6.62 14.12
N ALA A 119 -10.49 6.35 12.97
CA ALA A 119 -10.96 5.01 12.63
C ALA A 119 -9.81 3.98 12.52
N CYS A 120 -8.63 4.40 12.03
CA CYS A 120 -7.42 3.59 12.05
C CYS A 120 -6.99 3.27 13.49
N ASN A 121 -6.89 4.28 14.36
CA ASN A 121 -6.54 4.12 15.76
C ASN A 121 -7.52 3.21 16.52
N ASP A 122 -8.83 3.34 16.26
CA ASP A 122 -9.86 2.52 16.89
C ASP A 122 -9.75 1.05 16.43
N ALA A 123 -9.53 0.80 15.14
CA ALA A 123 -9.31 -0.54 14.60
C ALA A 123 -8.00 -1.19 15.10
N LEU A 124 -6.91 -0.43 15.19
CA LEU A 124 -5.65 -0.91 15.78
C LEU A 124 -5.76 -1.12 17.30
N THR A 125 -6.57 -0.33 18.00
CA THR A 125 -6.89 -0.56 19.43
C THR A 125 -7.57 -1.91 19.62
N ALA A 126 -8.56 -2.22 18.78
CA ALA A 126 -9.22 -3.52 18.79
C ALA A 126 -8.24 -4.64 18.40
N ALA A 127 -7.40 -4.46 17.37
CA ALA A 127 -6.40 -5.46 16.97
C ALA A 127 -5.40 -5.77 18.10
N CYS A 128 -4.91 -4.75 18.81
CA CYS A 128 -4.08 -4.92 20.02
C CYS A 128 -4.82 -5.71 21.11
N ALA A 129 -6.10 -5.42 21.35
CA ALA A 129 -6.89 -6.10 22.38
C ALA A 129 -7.11 -7.59 22.06
N GLU A 130 -7.42 -7.95 20.81
CA GLU A 130 -7.55 -9.35 20.41
C GLU A 130 -6.20 -10.09 20.49
N ALA A 131 -5.14 -9.49 19.96
CA ALA A 131 -3.78 -10.06 20.00
C ALA A 131 -3.27 -10.25 21.44
N ALA A 132 -3.61 -9.34 22.37
CA ALA A 132 -3.26 -9.49 23.79
C ALA A 132 -3.88 -10.74 24.42
N VAL A 133 -5.03 -11.21 23.93
CA VAL A 133 -5.69 -12.42 24.41
C VAL A 133 -5.24 -13.66 23.63
N ASN A 134 -5.18 -13.57 22.29
CA ASN A 134 -5.13 -14.75 21.41
C ASN A 134 -4.14 -14.67 20.24
N LEU A 135 -2.97 -14.03 20.37
CA LEU A 135 -1.96 -14.00 19.28
C LEU A 135 -1.30 -15.37 19.08
N ASN A 136 -2.04 -16.23 18.39
CA ASN A 136 -1.67 -17.58 17.98
C ASN A 136 -1.61 -17.67 16.44
N ARG A 137 -1.41 -18.88 15.92
CA ARG A 137 -1.18 -19.12 14.50
C ARG A 137 -2.32 -18.65 13.58
N ASP A 138 -3.55 -18.69 14.06
CA ASP A 138 -4.77 -18.53 13.28
C ASP A 138 -5.67 -17.40 13.79
N ASP A 139 -5.09 -16.33 14.38
CA ASP A 139 -5.84 -15.15 14.82
C ASP A 139 -6.35 -14.30 13.63
N GLN A 140 -7.37 -14.84 12.96
CA GLN A 140 -8.08 -14.18 11.86
C GLN A 140 -8.79 -12.91 12.32
N ARG A 141 -9.09 -12.75 13.62
CA ARG A 141 -9.82 -11.59 14.15
C ARG A 141 -8.88 -10.40 14.31
N ALA A 142 -7.73 -10.57 14.95
CA ALA A 142 -6.69 -9.54 14.97
C ALA A 142 -6.22 -9.18 13.54
N LEU A 143 -6.09 -10.17 12.65
CA LEU A 143 -5.73 -9.92 11.25
C LEU A 143 -6.82 -9.13 10.49
N ALA A 144 -8.10 -9.40 10.71
CA ALA A 144 -9.20 -8.63 10.11
C ALA A 144 -9.23 -7.17 10.61
N LEU A 145 -9.02 -6.96 11.92
CA LEU A 145 -8.95 -5.63 12.53
C LEU A 145 -7.72 -4.84 12.06
N LEU A 146 -6.57 -5.49 11.93
CA LEU A 146 -5.37 -4.88 11.34
C LEU A 146 -5.60 -4.48 9.87
N ARG A 147 -6.24 -5.33 9.07
CA ARG A 147 -6.60 -5.01 7.67
C ARG A 147 -7.53 -3.80 7.60
N GLU A 148 -8.49 -3.69 8.51
CA GLU A 148 -9.35 -2.51 8.62
C GLU A 148 -8.54 -1.26 9.01
N GLY A 149 -7.65 -1.35 10.00
CA GLY A 149 -6.75 -0.27 10.39
C GLY A 149 -5.87 0.22 9.23
N LEU A 150 -5.26 -0.70 8.47
CA LEU A 150 -4.49 -0.38 7.27
C LEU A 150 -5.34 0.27 6.18
N ARG A 151 -6.56 -0.22 5.94
CA ARG A 151 -7.51 0.38 4.99
C ARG A 151 -7.84 1.83 5.36
N GLN A 152 -8.10 2.10 6.64
CA GLN A 152 -8.32 3.46 7.14
C GLN A 152 -7.06 4.34 6.99
N LEU A 153 -5.87 3.81 7.25
CA LEU A 153 -4.61 4.54 7.06
C LEU A 153 -4.36 4.90 5.59
N HIS A 154 -4.70 4.01 4.65
CA HIS A 154 -4.65 4.30 3.22
C HIS A 154 -5.63 5.40 2.80
N PHE A 155 -6.85 5.45 3.37
CA PHE A 155 -7.78 6.55 3.12
C PHE A 155 -7.30 7.86 3.75
N ALA A 156 -6.66 7.84 4.92
CA ALA A 156 -6.00 9.02 5.47
C ALA A 156 -4.93 9.54 4.48
N ALA A 157 -4.03 8.67 4.02
CA ALA A 157 -2.99 9.03 3.05
C ALA A 157 -3.54 9.59 1.72
N ALA A 158 -4.69 9.10 1.25
CA ALA A 158 -5.35 9.60 0.04
C ALA A 158 -6.14 10.91 0.27
N ALA A 159 -6.45 11.29 1.51
CA ALA A 159 -7.31 12.43 1.82
C ALA A 159 -6.58 13.79 1.82
N LEU A 160 -5.25 13.79 2.01
CA LEU A 160 -4.40 14.99 1.99
C LEU A 160 -2.99 14.64 1.49
N PRO A 161 -2.29 15.57 0.82
CA PRO A 161 -0.88 15.38 0.46
C PRO A 161 0.02 15.41 1.72
N GLY A 162 1.22 14.83 1.59
CA GLY A 162 2.23 14.75 2.67
C GLY A 162 2.24 13.43 3.44
N PHE A 163 1.23 12.58 3.24
CA PHE A 163 1.09 11.30 3.94
C PHE A 163 1.30 10.12 2.99
N GLU A 164 2.25 9.25 3.31
CA GLU A 164 2.54 8.05 2.50
C GLU A 164 2.47 6.77 3.34
N VAL A 165 1.60 5.83 2.92
CA VAL A 165 1.73 4.43 3.33
C VAL A 165 2.65 3.75 2.32
N VAL A 166 3.93 3.60 2.67
CA VAL A 166 4.94 2.98 1.80
C VAL A 166 4.46 1.60 1.34
N ALA A 167 4.16 1.47 0.04
CA ALA A 167 3.80 0.21 -0.57
C ALA A 167 5.05 -0.67 -0.72
N PHE A 168 5.23 -1.65 0.17
CA PHE A 168 6.38 -2.56 0.18
C PHE A 168 6.57 -3.39 -1.12
N GLY A 169 5.66 -3.31 -2.09
CA GLY A 169 5.82 -3.90 -3.42
C GLY A 169 7.05 -3.41 -4.20
N GLN A 170 7.66 -2.28 -3.80
CA GLN A 170 8.94 -1.77 -4.35
C GLN A 170 10.14 -1.97 -3.39
N SER A 171 9.95 -2.65 -2.25
CA SER A 171 11.08 -3.01 -1.37
C SER A 171 11.94 -4.11 -2.00
N CYS A 172 13.25 -4.12 -1.76
CA CYS A 172 14.15 -5.13 -2.33
C CYS A 172 13.68 -6.57 -2.07
N CYS A 173 13.11 -6.84 -0.88
CA CYS A 173 12.57 -8.16 -0.54
C CYS A 173 11.42 -8.60 -1.47
N ALA A 174 10.53 -7.68 -1.88
CA ALA A 174 9.44 -7.97 -2.82
C ALA A 174 9.95 -8.21 -4.25
N ALA A 175 10.95 -7.44 -4.70
CA ALA A 175 11.61 -7.63 -5.99
C ALA A 175 12.35 -8.98 -6.08
N HIS A 176 12.92 -9.47 -4.97
CA HIS A 176 13.57 -10.78 -4.92
C HIS A 176 12.54 -11.92 -4.96
N ALA A 177 11.36 -11.76 -4.32
CA ALA A 177 10.29 -12.76 -4.37
C ALA A 177 9.68 -12.90 -5.79
N SER A 178 9.51 -11.80 -6.52
CA SER A 178 9.04 -11.84 -7.91
C SER A 178 10.07 -12.47 -8.85
N MET A 179 11.36 -12.12 -8.73
CA MET A 179 12.44 -12.75 -9.51
C MET A 179 12.58 -14.25 -9.24
N ALA A 180 12.49 -14.69 -7.98
CA ALA A 180 12.54 -16.11 -7.61
C ALA A 180 11.38 -16.92 -8.21
N THR A 181 10.20 -16.30 -8.35
CA THR A 181 9.02 -16.92 -8.97
C THR A 181 9.19 -17.06 -10.49
N ILE A 182 9.72 -16.03 -11.16
CA ILE A 182 9.99 -16.05 -12.60
C ILE A 182 11.05 -17.11 -12.96
N SER A 183 12.08 -17.29 -12.13
CA SER A 183 13.16 -18.25 -12.38
C SER A 183 12.70 -19.72 -12.35
N ARG A 184 11.66 -20.06 -11.58
CA ARG A 184 11.13 -21.44 -11.49
C ARG A 184 10.27 -21.86 -12.70
N GLY A 185 9.78 -20.92 -13.50
CA GLY A 185 8.96 -21.21 -14.68
C GLY A 185 9.73 -21.64 -15.95
N LYS A 186 11.07 -21.70 -15.90
CA LYS A 186 11.94 -21.98 -17.07
C LYS A 186 12.64 -23.34 -17.05
N ALA A 187 12.30 -24.23 -16.11
CA ALA A 187 12.87 -25.57 -16.02
C ALA A 187 11.77 -26.63 -16.08
N ASN A 188 11.29 -26.89 -17.30
CA ASN A 188 10.67 -28.15 -17.73
C ASN A 188 10.55 -28.10 -19.26
N GLY A 189 11.58 -28.62 -19.93
CA GLY A 189 11.56 -29.03 -21.34
C GLY A 189 11.79 -30.53 -21.41
#